data_AF-A0A928LFZ4-F1
#
_entry.id   AF-A0A928LFZ4-F1
#
_cell.length_a   1.000
_cell.length_b   1.000
_cell.length_c   1.000
_cell.angle_alpha   90.00
_cell.angle_beta   90.00
_cell.angle_gamma   90.00
#
_symmetry.space_group_name_H-M   'P 1'
#
loop_
_entity.id
_entity.type
_entity.pdbx_description
1 polymer ?
#
loop_
_entity_poly.entity_id
_entity_poly.type
_entity_poly.pdbx_seq_one_letter_code
_entity_poly.pdbx_strand_id
1 'polypeptide(L)'
;MDFRKKLKIRLFIAISYIVLGLCMIIVFNIINTQNDFLSSFGFALVVIGIVRMRNYFLITKNEETIKKQQIAENDERNIAIANKAKSISFMIYVMVACIAIIILQILNKSELASILGANVCFILVVYWISYFIIRKKS
;
A
#
# COMPACT_ATOMS: atom_id res chain seq x y z
N MET A 1 20.25 3.97 -9.90
CA MET A 1 19.08 4.15 -10.81
C MET A 1 18.87 5.63 -10.99
N ASP A 2 18.71 6.11 -12.23
CA ASP A 2 18.39 7.51 -12.50
C ASP A 2 17.09 7.92 -11.76
N PHE A 3 17.15 9.03 -11.01
CA PHE A 3 16.05 9.51 -10.19
C PHE A 3 14.81 9.81 -11.04
N ARG A 4 14.98 10.25 -12.30
CA ARG A 4 13.85 10.46 -13.22
C ARG A 4 13.15 9.16 -13.59
N LYS A 5 13.90 8.07 -13.79
CA LYS A 5 13.31 6.73 -14.02
C LYS A 5 12.50 6.29 -12.79
N LYS A 6 13.01 6.55 -11.58
CA LYS A 6 12.28 6.31 -10.31
C LYS A 6 10.95 7.05 -10.26
N LEU A 7 10.94 8.33 -10.65
CA LEU A 7 9.72 9.13 -10.68
C LEU A 7 8.70 8.60 -11.69
N LYS A 8 9.13 8.20 -12.90
CA LYS A 8 8.24 7.57 -13.90
C LYS A 8 7.61 6.27 -13.38
N ILE A 9 8.37 5.42 -12.69
CA ILE A 9 7.83 4.21 -12.07
C ILE A 9 6.77 4.56 -11.01
N ARG A 10 7.00 5.60 -10.20
CA ARG A 10 6.00 6.06 -9.22
C ARG A 10 4.73 6.57 -9.87
N LEU A 11 4.83 7.25 -11.01
CA LEU A 11 3.67 7.65 -11.79
C LEU A 11 2.91 6.44 -12.31
N PHE A 12 3.61 5.44 -12.86
CA PHE A 12 2.99 4.20 -13.32
C PHE A 12 2.25 3.48 -12.18
N ILE A 13 2.87 3.40 -11.00
CA ILE A 13 2.23 2.87 -9.80
C ILE A 13 0.98 3.69 -9.44
N ALA A 14 1.05 5.02 -9.46
CA ALA A 14 -0.11 5.86 -9.16
C ALA A 14 -1.26 5.61 -10.15
N ILE A 15 -0.97 5.50 -11.45
CA ILE A 15 -1.94 5.16 -12.48
C ILE A 15 -2.52 3.76 -12.25
N SER A 16 -1.70 2.76 -11.90
CA SER A 16 -2.20 1.40 -11.63
C SER A 16 -3.19 1.36 -10.46
N TYR A 17 -2.99 2.19 -9.42
CA TYR A 17 -3.97 2.33 -8.33
C TYR A 17 -5.31 2.89 -8.82
N ILE A 18 -5.27 3.91 -9.67
CA ILE A 18 -6.49 4.51 -10.25
C ILE A 18 -7.23 3.50 -11.12
N VAL A 19 -6.51 2.84 -12.03
CA VAL A 19 -7.11 1.85 -12.95
C VAL A 19 -7.72 0.70 -12.16
N LEU A 20 -7.00 0.15 -11.18
CA LEU A 20 -7.51 -0.93 -10.34
C LEU A 20 -8.77 -0.51 -9.55
N GLY A 21 -8.76 0.69 -8.98
CA GLY A 21 -9.91 1.23 -8.26
C GLY A 21 -11.14 1.46 -9.15
N LEU A 22 -10.94 2.00 -10.36
CA LEU A 22 -12.01 2.16 -11.34
C LEU A 22 -12.56 0.80 -11.80
N CYS A 23 -11.71 -0.19 -12.04
CA CYS A 23 -12.15 -1.55 -12.37
C CYS A 23 -13.04 -2.12 -11.26
N MET A 24 -12.67 -1.97 -9.99
CA MET A 24 -13.50 -2.43 -8.86
C MET A 24 -14.87 -1.74 -8.82
N ILE A 25 -14.91 -0.43 -9.06
CA ILE A 25 -16.18 0.33 -9.12
C ILE A 25 -17.05 -0.14 -10.29
N ILE A 26 -16.48 -0.32 -11.48
CA ILE A 26 -17.21 -0.80 -12.67
C ILE A 26 -17.76 -2.21 -12.41
N VAL A 27 -16.95 -3.11 -11.88
CA VAL A 27 -17.36 -4.48 -11.54
C VAL A 27 -18.49 -4.49 -10.52
N PHE A 28 -18.41 -3.65 -9.48
CA PHE A 28 -19.50 -3.49 -8.51
C PHE A 28 -20.83 -3.10 -9.19
N ASN A 29 -20.80 -2.12 -10.10
CA ASN A 29 -22.00 -1.67 -10.83
C ASN A 29 -22.59 -2.76 -11.74
N ILE A 30 -21.76 -3.67 -12.27
CA ILE A 30 -22.21 -4.78 -13.12
C ILE A 30 -22.84 -5.90 -12.28
N ILE A 31 -22.19 -6.29 -11.17
CA ILE A 31 -22.65 -7.42 -10.34
C ILE A 31 -23.87 -7.01 -9.48
N ASN A 32 -24.07 -5.71 -9.24
CA ASN A 32 -25.18 -5.14 -8.46
C ASN A 32 -25.33 -5.83 -7.08
N THR A 33 -24.20 -6.03 -6.41
CA THR A 33 -24.17 -6.65 -5.09
C THR A 33 -24.73 -5.69 -4.03
N GLN A 34 -25.46 -6.19 -3.04
CA GLN A 34 -25.92 -5.39 -1.89
C GLN A 34 -24.79 -4.89 -0.97
N ASN A 35 -23.56 -5.36 -1.16
CA ASN A 35 -22.40 -4.99 -0.35
C ASN A 35 -21.57 -3.91 -1.05
N ASP A 36 -21.69 -2.67 -0.58
CA ASP A 36 -20.97 -1.50 -1.08
C ASP A 36 -19.46 -1.49 -0.75
N PHE A 37 -18.94 -2.55 -0.13
CA PHE A 37 -17.51 -2.64 0.21
C PHE A 37 -16.62 -2.57 -1.03
N LEU A 38 -16.98 -3.24 -2.13
CA LEU A 38 -16.15 -3.28 -3.34
C LEU A 38 -16.03 -1.88 -3.99
N SER A 39 -17.14 -1.13 -4.06
CA SER A 39 -17.14 0.24 -4.59
C SER A 39 -16.42 1.20 -3.64
N SER A 40 -16.64 1.08 -2.34
CA SER A 40 -15.98 1.91 -1.32
C SER A 40 -14.46 1.70 -1.31
N PHE A 41 -14.01 0.45 -1.42
CA PHE A 41 -12.59 0.12 -1.51
C PHE A 41 -11.99 0.60 -2.84
N GLY A 42 -12.71 0.43 -3.95
CA GLY A 42 -12.32 0.97 -5.25
C GLY A 42 -12.13 2.49 -5.21
N PHE A 43 -13.04 3.22 -4.57
CA PHE A 43 -12.94 4.67 -4.40
C PHE A 43 -11.70 5.06 -3.58
N ALA A 44 -11.41 4.35 -2.49
CA ALA A 44 -10.21 4.60 -1.69
C ALA A 44 -8.92 4.44 -2.52
N LEU A 45 -8.84 3.41 -3.37
CA LEU A 45 -7.70 3.21 -4.27
C LEU A 45 -7.56 4.34 -5.31
N VAL A 46 -8.68 4.81 -5.88
CA VAL A 46 -8.68 5.96 -6.80
C VAL A 46 -8.15 7.20 -6.10
N VAL A 47 -8.62 7.51 -4.90
CA VAL A 47 -8.16 8.68 -4.13
C VAL A 47 -6.66 8.59 -3.84
N ILE A 48 -6.17 7.43 -3.38
CA ILE A 48 -4.73 7.21 -3.14
C ILE A 48 -3.92 7.40 -4.43
N GLY A 49 -4.41 6.87 -5.55
CA GLY A 49 -3.81 7.05 -6.86
C GLY A 49 -3.71 8.52 -7.28
N ILE A 50 -4.80 9.28 -7.13
CA ILE A 50 -4.85 10.72 -7.43
C ILE A 50 -3.87 11.50 -6.55
N VAL A 51 -3.84 11.24 -5.23
CA VAL A 51 -2.91 11.91 -4.31
C VAL A 51 -1.46 11.65 -4.72
N ARG A 52 -1.12 10.41 -5.09
CA ARG A 52 0.22 10.05 -5.57
C ARG A 52 0.56 10.70 -6.90
N MET A 53 -0.40 10.77 -7.81
CA MET A 53 -0.24 11.46 -9.09
C MET A 53 -0.04 12.97 -8.90
N ARG A 54 -0.81 13.62 -8.02
CA ARG A 54 -0.62 15.03 -7.65
C ARG A 54 0.79 15.26 -7.09
N ASN A 55 1.25 14.41 -6.18
CA ASN A 55 2.59 14.51 -5.61
C ASN A 55 3.68 14.36 -6.68
N TYR A 56 3.48 13.48 -7.68
CA TYR A 56 4.40 13.37 -8.82
C TYR A 56 4.49 14.69 -9.61
N PHE A 57 3.36 15.33 -9.92
CA PHE A 57 3.35 16.61 -10.63
C PHE A 57 4.01 17.73 -9.82
N LEU A 58 3.79 17.76 -8.50
CA LEU A 58 4.45 18.73 -7.61
C LEU A 58 5.97 18.55 -7.58
N ILE A 59 6.46 17.30 -7.51
CA ILE A 59 7.89 17.00 -7.48
C ILE A 59 8.54 17.31 -8.84
N THR A 60 7.86 16.99 -9.94
CA THR A 60 8.39 17.09 -11.31
C THR A 60 8.21 18.49 -11.91
N LYS A 61 7.63 19.44 -11.16
CA LYS A 61 7.32 20.79 -11.64
C LYS A 61 8.56 21.51 -12.18
N ASN A 62 9.66 21.53 -11.41
CA ASN A 62 10.91 22.20 -11.77
C ASN A 62 12.13 21.33 -11.42
N GLU A 63 13.29 21.63 -12.02
CA GLU A 63 14.53 20.88 -11.74
C GLU A 63 14.96 20.99 -10.26
N GLU A 64 14.72 22.14 -9.64
CA GLU A 64 15.05 22.35 -8.23
C GLU A 64 14.23 21.46 -7.29
N THR A 65 12.94 21.25 -7.56
CA THR A 65 12.08 20.39 -6.73
C THR A 65 12.49 18.93 -6.86
N ILE A 66 12.91 18.51 -8.06
CA ILE A 66 13.47 17.17 -8.31
C ILE A 66 14.76 16.97 -7.51
N LYS A 67 15.70 17.93 -7.58
CA LYS A 67 16.98 17.85 -6.83
C LYS A 67 16.75 17.86 -5.32
N LYS A 68 15.88 18.74 -4.81
CA LYS A 68 15.52 18.79 -3.38
C LYS A 68 14.92 17.45 -2.92
N GLN A 69 14.02 16.88 -3.70
CA GLN A 69 13.44 15.57 -3.39
C GLN A 69 14.48 14.44 -3.42
N GLN A 70 15.41 14.48 -4.37
CA GLN A 70 16.49 13.49 -4.46
C GLN A 70 17.41 13.54 -3.23
N ILE A 71 17.78 14.74 -2.78
CA ILE A 71 18.59 14.92 -1.56
C ILE A 71 17.81 14.41 -0.34
N ALA A 72 16.55 14.81 -0.21
CA ALA A 72 15.70 14.40 0.91
C ALA A 72 15.50 12.88 0.98
N GLU A 73 15.45 12.18 -0.16
CA GLU A 73 15.30 10.71 -0.19
C GLU A 73 16.56 9.92 0.16
N ASN A 74 17.72 10.54 -0.02
CA ASN A 74 19.01 9.93 0.32
C ASN A 74 19.51 10.35 1.70
N ASP A 75 18.87 11.32 2.34
CA ASP A 75 19.14 11.73 3.72
C ASP A 75 18.85 10.57 4.68
N GLU A 76 19.87 10.16 5.43
CA GLU A 76 19.82 9.05 6.39
C GLU A 76 18.69 9.22 7.41
N ARG A 77 18.43 10.46 7.85
CA ARG A 77 17.35 10.73 8.82
C ARG A 77 15.99 10.42 8.23
N ASN A 78 15.76 10.80 6.98
CA ASN A 78 14.48 10.54 6.31
C ASN A 78 14.31 9.05 5.99
N ILE A 79 15.40 8.36 5.64
CA ILE A 79 15.40 6.90 5.47
C ILE A 79 15.03 6.21 6.78
N ALA A 80 15.63 6.61 7.90
CA ALA A 80 15.35 6.06 9.22
C ALA A 80 13.90 6.28 9.64
N ILE A 81 13.37 7.51 9.46
CA ILE A 81 11.96 7.83 9.73
C ILE A 81 11.03 6.95 8.87
N ALA A 82 11.30 6.84 7.57
CA ALA A 82 10.48 6.05 6.65
C ALA A 82 10.49 4.56 7.00
N ASN A 83 11.64 4.01 7.38
CA ASN A 83 11.75 2.61 7.80
C ASN A 83 11.03 2.36 9.13
N LYS A 84 11.16 3.27 10.09
CA LYS A 84 10.44 3.18 11.37
C LYS A 84 8.92 3.27 11.16
N ALA A 85 8.45 4.18 10.31
CA ALA A 85 7.04 4.30 9.96
C ALA A 85 6.49 3.01 9.34
N LYS A 86 7.21 2.40 8.38
CA LYS A 86 6.82 1.11 7.78
C LYS A 86 6.73 0.00 8.83
N SER A 87 7.71 -0.08 9.75
CA SER A 87 7.71 -1.07 10.82
C SER A 87 6.52 -0.91 11.77
N ILE A 88 6.21 0.33 12.16
CA ILE A 88 5.08 0.63 13.05
C ILE A 88 3.76 0.32 12.31
N SER A 89 3.60 0.74 11.06
CA SER A 89 2.40 0.43 10.26
C SER A 89 2.18 -1.08 10.12
N PHE A 90 3.25 -1.86 9.92
CA PHE A 90 3.16 -3.31 9.86
C PHE A 90 2.69 -3.91 11.19
N MET A 91 3.27 -3.47 12.31
CA MET A 91 2.89 -3.93 13.65
C MET A 91 1.43 -3.62 13.96
N ILE A 92 0.98 -2.38 13.70
CA ILE A 92 -0.40 -1.95 13.91
C ILE A 92 -1.36 -2.79 13.04
N TYR A 93 -1.00 -3.00 11.76
CA TYR A 93 -1.81 -3.80 10.85
C TYR A 93 -2.02 -5.22 11.38
N VAL A 94 -0.95 -5.91 11.78
CA VAL A 94 -1.03 -7.28 12.31
C VAL A 94 -1.88 -7.32 13.59
N MET A 95 -1.70 -6.37 14.51
CA MET A 95 -2.50 -6.30 15.74
C MET A 95 -3.99 -6.11 15.45
N VAL A 96 -4.33 -5.15 14.59
CA VAL A 96 -5.73 -4.89 14.20
C VAL A 96 -6.35 -6.11 13.51
N ALA A 97 -5.60 -6.76 12.62
CA ALA A 97 -6.06 -7.97 11.95
C ALA A 97 -6.31 -9.13 12.93
N CYS A 98 -5.42 -9.36 13.91
CA CYS A 98 -5.62 -10.38 14.94
C CYS A 98 -6.87 -10.10 15.79
N ILE A 99 -7.10 -8.84 16.20
CA ILE A 99 -8.32 -8.46 16.93
C ILE A 99 -9.56 -8.71 16.07
N ALA A 100 -9.53 -8.34 14.79
CA ALA A 100 -10.63 -8.58 13.87
C ALA A 100 -10.94 -10.08 13.69
N ILE A 101 -9.92 -10.95 13.64
CA ILE A 101 -10.09 -12.41 13.57
C ILE A 101 -10.85 -12.93 14.79
N ILE A 102 -10.48 -12.49 16.00
CA ILE A 102 -11.15 -12.89 17.25
C ILE A 102 -12.63 -12.46 17.22
N ILE A 103 -12.90 -11.22 16.83
CA ILE A 103 -14.26 -10.69 16.72
C ILE A 103 -15.08 -11.50 15.70
N LEU A 104 -14.52 -11.77 14.51
CA LEU A 104 -15.19 -12.55 13.47
C LEU A 104 -15.50 -13.99 13.93
N GLN A 105 -14.60 -14.59 14.72
CA GLN A 105 -14.82 -15.92 15.28
C GLN A 105 -15.96 -15.93 16.30
N ILE A 106 -16.05 -14.92 17.18
CA ILE A 106 -17.17 -14.76 18.13
C ILE A 106 -18.50 -14.58 17.39
N LEU A 107 -18.49 -13.90 16.24
CA LEU A 107 -19.66 -13.71 15.38
C LEU A 107 -20.00 -14.92 14.51
N ASN A 108 -19.35 -16.08 14.71
CA ASN A 108 -19.50 -17.29 13.91
C ASN A 108 -19.26 -17.08 12.40
N LYS A 109 -18.45 -16.08 12.03
CA LYS A 109 -18.01 -15.82 10.64
C LYS A 109 -16.64 -16.47 10.39
N SER A 110 -16.55 -17.77 10.65
CA SER A 110 -15.30 -18.54 10.62
C SER A 110 -14.60 -18.51 9.26
N GLU A 111 -15.35 -18.45 8.16
CA GLU A 111 -14.79 -18.33 6.81
C GLU A 111 -14.04 -17.00 6.61
N LEU A 112 -14.64 -15.87 7.01
CA LEU A 112 -13.99 -14.55 6.94
C LEU A 112 -12.78 -14.46 7.88
N ALA A 113 -12.89 -15.05 9.07
CA ALA A 113 -11.78 -15.15 10.02
C ALA A 113 -10.60 -15.94 9.43
N SER A 114 -10.89 -17.04 8.72
CA SER A 114 -9.88 -17.89 8.07
C SER A 114 -9.18 -17.17 6.91
N ILE A 115 -9.94 -16.46 6.08
CA ILE A 115 -9.39 -15.66 4.97
C ILE A 115 -8.46 -14.55 5.50
N LEU A 116 -8.90 -13.84 6.54
CA LEU A 116 -8.09 -12.79 7.17
C LEU A 116 -6.85 -13.37 7.87
N GLY A 117 -6.99 -14.51 8.55
CA GLY A 117 -5.88 -15.25 9.14
C GLY A 117 -4.84 -15.69 8.11
N ALA A 118 -5.28 -16.25 6.99
CA ALA A 118 -4.40 -16.61 5.88
C ALA A 118 -3.65 -15.39 5.31
N ASN A 119 -4.30 -14.23 5.24
CA ASN A 119 -3.68 -12.98 4.81
C ASN A 119 -2.55 -12.53 5.76
N VAL A 120 -2.79 -12.59 7.08
CA VAL A 120 -1.76 -12.29 8.10
C VAL A 120 -0.60 -13.28 8.02
N CYS A 121 -0.86 -14.58 7.87
CA CYS A 121 0.20 -15.57 7.68
C CYS A 121 1.02 -15.30 6.42
N PHE A 122 0.35 -14.98 5.30
CA PHE A 122 1.02 -14.67 4.05
C PHE A 122 1.95 -13.46 4.18
N ILE A 123 1.49 -12.36 4.80
CA ILE A 123 2.32 -11.16 4.94
C ILE A 123 3.53 -11.39 5.85
N LEU A 124 3.41 -12.24 6.87
CA LEU A 124 4.51 -12.64 7.74
C LEU A 124 5.56 -13.48 6.99
N VAL A 125 5.12 -14.40 6.13
CA VAL A 125 6.02 -15.18 5.26
C VAL A 125 6.76 -14.26 4.29
N VAL A 126 6.06 -13.33 3.65
CA VAL A 126 6.69 -12.33 2.76
C VAL A 126 7.72 -11.50 3.52
N TYR A 127 7.41 -11.08 4.75
CA TYR A 127 8.37 -10.39 5.61
C TYR A 127 9.60 -11.25 5.91
N TRP A 128 9.41 -12.52 6.30
CA TRP A 128 10.50 -13.46 6.56
C TRP A 128 11.41 -13.63 5.34
N ILE A 129 10.85 -13.89 4.17
CA ILE A 129 11.60 -14.03 2.92
C ILE A 129 12.38 -12.74 2.63
N SER A 130 11.72 -11.59 2.73
CA SER A 130 12.34 -10.28 2.50
C SER A 130 13.51 -10.05 3.47
N TYR A 131 13.33 -10.41 4.74
CA TYR A 131 14.37 -10.32 5.77
C TYR A 131 15.58 -11.19 5.43
N PHE A 132 15.38 -12.45 5.02
CA PHE A 132 16.50 -13.33 4.64
C PHE A 132 17.25 -12.83 3.41
N ILE A 133 16.54 -12.34 2.40
CA ILE A 133 17.16 -11.78 1.18
C ILE A 133 18.01 -10.55 1.54
N ILE A 134 17.49 -9.65 2.36
CA ILE A 134 18.20 -8.42 2.76
C ILE A 134 19.38 -8.77 3.67
N ARG A 135 19.20 -9.67 4.65
CA ARG A 135 20.27 -10.12 5.55
C ARG A 135 21.43 -10.77 4.79
N LYS A 136 21.16 -11.55 3.74
CA LYS A 136 22.21 -12.18 2.93
C LYS A 136 23.01 -11.16 2.09
N LYS A 137 22.43 -9.99 1.84
CA LYS A 137 23.04 -8.93 1.01
C LYS A 137 23.79 -7.89 1.85
N SER A 138 23.48 -7.79 3.15
CA SER A 138 24.20 -6.97 4.13
C SER A 138 25.42 -7.69 4.68
#